data_AF-A0A1B6LY13-F1
#
_entry.id   AF-A0A1B6LY13-F1
#
_cell.length_a   1.000
_cell.length_b   1.000
_cell.length_c   1.000
_cell.angle_alpha   90.00
_cell.angle_beta   90.00
_cell.angle_gamma   90.00
#
_symmetry.space_group_name_H-M   'P 1'
#
loop_
_entity.id
_entity.type
_entity.pdbx_description
1 polymer ?
#
loop_
_entity_poly.entity_id
_entity_poly.type
_entity_poly.pdbx_seq_one_letter_code
_entity_poly.pdbx_strand_id
1 'polypeptide(L)'
;MTDLHTGPSSSKTCFESNDPNLFRSAYFVHILYQIQYELSWLLSSEDLSRKLNPNVEFVYNPLEYAKSNYLEFLQTYINSPKKLMFLGMNPGPWGMVQTGIPFGEVNTVRD
;
A
#
# COMPACT_ATOMS: atom_id res chain seq x y z
N MET A 1 -20.69 -18.04 -2.20
CA MET A 1 -19.44 -18.32 -2.95
C MET A 1 -18.36 -17.52 -2.24
N THR A 2 -17.84 -18.07 -1.14
CA THR A 2 -16.86 -17.41 -0.28
C THR A 2 -15.49 -17.62 -0.89
N ASP A 3 -14.94 -16.60 -1.56
CA ASP A 3 -13.52 -16.59 -1.85
C ASP A 3 -12.79 -16.52 -0.51
N LEU A 4 -12.12 -17.61 -0.17
CA LEU A 4 -11.15 -17.65 0.90
C LEU A 4 -10.12 -16.58 0.56
N HIS A 5 -10.12 -15.45 1.28
CA HIS A 5 -9.01 -14.52 1.32
C HIS A 5 -7.78 -15.28 1.82
N THR A 6 -7.09 -15.94 0.89
CA THR A 6 -5.76 -16.45 1.11
C THR A 6 -4.88 -15.23 1.33
N GLY A 7 -4.47 -15.02 2.58
CA GLY A 7 -3.46 -14.03 2.91
C GLY A 7 -2.18 -14.26 2.09
N PRO A 8 -1.30 -13.25 2.00
CA PRO A 8 -0.08 -13.37 1.23
C PRO A 8 0.68 -14.64 1.64
N SER A 9 1.04 -15.46 0.64
CA SER A 9 1.99 -16.55 0.84
C SER A 9 3.29 -15.89 1.32
N SER A 10 3.64 -16.11 2.59
CA SER A 10 4.83 -15.49 3.16
C SER A 10 6.08 -16.12 2.54
N SER A 11 6.45 -15.68 1.33
CA SER A 11 7.85 -15.72 0.93
C SER A 11 8.55 -14.71 1.83
N LYS A 12 9.04 -15.18 2.98
CA LYS A 12 9.93 -14.42 3.86
C LYS A 12 11.18 -14.07 3.05
N THR A 13 11.14 -12.95 2.34
CA THR A 13 12.34 -12.32 1.80
C THR A 13 13.02 -11.66 2.99
N CYS A 14 13.92 -12.41 3.63
CA CYS A 14 14.87 -11.81 4.57
C CYS A 14 15.80 -10.91 3.74
N PHE A 15 15.69 -9.60 3.94
CA PHE A 15 16.60 -8.63 3.34
C PHE A 15 17.79 -8.45 4.29
N GLU A 16 19.00 -8.74 3.83
CA GLU A 16 20.20 -8.31 4.52
C GLU A 16 20.41 -6.82 4.25
N SER A 17 20.58 -6.01 5.30
CA SER A 17 20.72 -4.55 5.22
C SER A 17 21.90 -4.05 4.39
N ASN A 18 22.76 -4.95 3.91
CA ASN A 18 24.03 -4.66 3.25
C ASN A 18 24.06 -5.02 1.75
N ASP A 19 22.94 -5.41 1.12
CA ASP A 19 22.92 -5.64 -0.34
C ASP A 19 23.07 -4.31 -1.11
N PRO A 20 24.16 -4.10 -1.87
CA PRO A 20 24.35 -2.88 -2.65
C PRO A 20 23.31 -2.71 -3.78
N ASN A 21 22.57 -3.76 -4.14
CA ASN A 21 21.52 -3.72 -5.16
C ASN A 21 20.14 -3.34 -4.63
N LEU A 22 20.00 -3.12 -3.30
CA LEU A 22 18.75 -2.78 -2.64
C LEU A 22 18.03 -1.57 -3.26
N PHE A 23 18.79 -0.65 -3.86
CA PHE A 23 18.30 0.60 -4.44
C PHE A 23 18.16 0.59 -5.97
N ARG A 24 18.26 -0.57 -6.62
CA ARG A 24 17.84 -0.67 -8.02
C ARG A 24 16.34 -0.39 -8.09
N SER A 25 15.89 0.47 -9.01
CA SER A 25 14.52 1.04 -8.98
C SER A 25 13.41 -0.01 -8.84
N ALA A 26 13.52 -1.13 -9.56
CA ALA A 26 12.54 -2.21 -9.52
C ALA A 26 12.49 -2.93 -8.15
N TYR A 27 13.64 -3.09 -7.50
CA TYR A 27 13.73 -3.78 -6.21
C TYR A 27 13.23 -2.89 -5.07
N PHE A 28 13.59 -1.61 -5.10
CA PHE A 28 13.16 -0.63 -4.11
C PHE A 28 11.63 -0.46 -4.10
N VAL A 29 11.01 -0.34 -5.28
CA VAL A 29 9.55 -0.26 -5.41
C VAL A 29 8.88 -1.54 -4.90
N HIS A 30 9.46 -2.70 -5.22
CA HIS A 30 8.93 -3.97 -4.71
C HIS A 30 8.93 -4.01 -3.18
N ILE A 31 10.04 -3.66 -2.53
CA ILE A 31 10.15 -3.65 -1.07
C ILE A 31 9.14 -2.68 -0.46
N LEU A 32 9.09 -1.45 -0.96
CA LEU A 32 8.16 -0.44 -0.44
C LEU A 32 6.71 -0.89 -0.58
N TYR A 33 6.35 -1.47 -1.73
CA TYR A 33 5.01 -2.00 -1.93
C TYR A 33 4.71 -3.16 -0.97
N GLN A 34 5.63 -4.12 -0.82
CA GLN A 34 5.42 -5.27 0.07
C GLN A 34 5.22 -4.84 1.51
N ILE A 35 6.05 -3.95 2.03
CA ILE A 35 5.90 -3.44 3.41
C ILE A 35 4.52 -2.79 3.59
N GLN A 36 4.10 -1.94 2.66
CA GLN A 36 2.82 -1.24 2.75
C GLN A 36 1.63 -2.19 2.60
N TYR A 37 1.73 -3.16 1.69
CA TYR A 37 0.70 -4.17 1.48
C TYR A 37 0.52 -5.06 2.70
N GLU A 38 1.60 -5.61 3.27
CA GLU A 38 1.55 -6.46 4.46
C GLU A 38 0.97 -5.73 5.67
N LEU A 39 1.41 -4.48 5.90
CA LEU A 39 0.87 -3.64 6.98
C LEU A 39 -0.62 -3.34 6.77
N SER A 40 -0.99 -2.95 5.55
CA SER A 40 -2.37 -2.64 5.21
C SER A 40 -3.27 -3.88 5.32
N TRP A 41 -2.78 -5.03 4.88
CA TRP A 41 -3.48 -6.31 5.00
C TRP A 41 -3.72 -6.69 6.46
N LEU A 42 -2.68 -6.63 7.30
CA LEU A 42 -2.78 -6.91 8.73
C LEU A 42 -3.82 -6.00 9.41
N LEU A 43 -3.73 -4.68 9.16
CA LEU A 43 -4.64 -3.70 9.74
C LEU A 43 -6.08 -3.84 9.22
N SER A 44 -6.25 -4.27 7.97
CA SER A 44 -7.57 -4.43 7.35
C SER A 44 -8.25 -5.74 7.71
N SER A 45 -7.56 -6.67 8.40
CA SER A 45 -8.20 -7.89 8.88
C SER A 45 -9.37 -7.56 9.80
N GLU A 46 -10.55 -8.15 9.55
CA GLU A 46 -11.77 -7.86 10.31
C GLU A 46 -11.54 -8.04 11.82
N ASP A 47 -10.82 -9.09 12.19
CA ASP A 47 -10.50 -9.41 13.58
C ASP A 47 -9.71 -8.28 14.27
N LEU A 48 -8.69 -7.72 13.61
CA LEU A 48 -7.88 -6.66 14.21
C LEU A 48 -8.62 -5.32 14.20
N SER A 49 -9.24 -4.96 13.08
CA SER A 49 -9.99 -3.72 12.95
C SER A 49 -11.12 -3.62 13.99
N ARG A 50 -11.91 -4.69 14.17
CA ARG A 50 -12.98 -4.71 15.19
C ARG A 50 -12.44 -4.73 16.62
N LYS A 51 -11.30 -5.38 16.88
CA LYS A 51 -10.64 -5.32 18.19
C LYS A 51 -10.16 -3.91 18.54
N LEU A 52 -9.67 -3.15 17.55
CA LEU A 52 -9.22 -1.78 17.73
C LEU A 52 -10.39 -0.81 17.89
N ASN A 53 -11.47 -1.00 17.14
CA ASN A 53 -12.69 -0.22 17.26
C ASN A 53 -13.92 -1.09 16.95
N PRO A 54 -14.74 -1.44 17.96
CA PRO A 54 -15.88 -2.33 17.78
C PRO A 54 -17.04 -1.72 16.97
N ASN A 55 -17.02 -0.39 16.75
CA ASN A 55 -18.03 0.31 15.96
C ASN A 55 -17.68 0.37 14.46
N VAL A 56 -16.60 -0.27 14.02
CA VAL A 56 -16.23 -0.31 12.60
C VAL A 56 -17.10 -1.32 11.86
N GLU A 57 -17.93 -0.83 10.95
CA GLU A 57 -18.78 -1.66 10.10
C GLU A 57 -18.10 -2.06 8.78
N PHE A 58 -17.28 -1.17 8.23
CA PHE A 58 -16.62 -1.35 6.93
C PHE A 58 -15.16 -0.92 6.98
N VAL A 59 -14.31 -1.66 6.25
CA VAL A 59 -12.91 -1.33 6.04
C VAL A 59 -12.65 -1.32 4.54
N TYR A 60 -12.10 -0.22 4.03
CA TYR A 60 -11.65 -0.14 2.65
C TYR A 60 -10.14 -0.23 2.59
N ASN A 61 -9.62 -1.09 1.71
CA ASN A 61 -8.20 -1.17 1.43
C ASN A 61 -7.90 -0.77 -0.04
N PRO A 62 -7.58 0.52 -0.29
CA PRO A 62 -7.23 0.98 -1.64
C PRO A 62 -6.00 0.30 -2.24
N LEU A 63 -5.09 -0.24 -1.41
CA LEU A 63 -3.91 -0.96 -1.91
C LEU A 63 -4.28 -2.32 -2.51
N GLU A 64 -5.48 -2.83 -2.21
CA GLU A 64 -6.00 -4.06 -2.81
C GLU A 64 -6.76 -3.77 -4.10
N TYR A 65 -7.83 -2.98 -4.04
CA TYR A 65 -8.70 -2.77 -5.21
C TYR A 65 -8.15 -1.75 -6.22
N ALA A 66 -7.29 -0.80 -5.80
CA ALA A 66 -6.64 0.19 -6.68
C ALA A 66 -5.14 -0.08 -6.86
N LYS A 67 -4.72 -1.34 -6.65
CA LYS A 67 -3.33 -1.80 -6.71
C LYS A 67 -2.58 -1.36 -7.97
N SER A 68 -3.22 -1.46 -9.13
CA SER A 68 -2.57 -1.15 -10.42
C SER A 68 -2.10 0.31 -10.48
N ASN A 69 -2.99 1.25 -10.17
CA ASN A 69 -2.67 2.68 -10.14
C ASN A 69 -1.58 2.98 -9.10
N TYR A 70 -1.68 2.35 -7.93
CA TYR A 70 -0.71 2.56 -6.87
C TYR A 70 0.70 2.05 -7.25
N LEU A 71 0.79 0.88 -7.90
CA LEU A 71 2.06 0.35 -8.42
C LEU A 71 2.64 1.25 -9.51
N GLU A 72 1.81 1.74 -10.43
CA GLU A 72 2.24 2.68 -11.47
C GLU A 72 2.81 3.97 -10.88
N PHE A 73 2.15 4.53 -9.85
CA PHE A 73 2.65 5.68 -9.11
C PHE A 73 4.02 5.41 -8.46
N LEU A 74 4.19 4.27 -7.77
CA LEU A 74 5.47 3.93 -7.15
C LEU A 74 6.58 3.76 -8.19
N GLN A 75 6.31 3.07 -9.29
CA GLN A 75 7.27 2.87 -10.38
C GLN A 75 7.69 4.19 -11.04
N THR A 76 6.73 5.10 -11.23
CA THR A 76 6.96 6.38 -11.88
C THR A 76 7.71 7.36 -10.99
N TYR A 77 7.29 7.51 -9.73
CA TYR A 77 7.76 8.61 -8.87
C TYR A 77 8.75 8.16 -7.77
N ILE A 78 8.77 6.88 -7.42
CA ILE A 78 9.51 6.33 -6.28
C ILE A 78 10.60 5.33 -6.74
N ASN A 79 11.26 5.63 -7.86
CA ASN A 79 12.33 4.82 -8.45
C ASN A 79 13.74 5.10 -7.87
N SER A 80 13.85 5.89 -6.80
CA SER A 80 15.11 6.27 -6.15
C SER A 80 14.86 6.71 -4.69
N PRO A 81 15.88 6.62 -3.81
CA PRO A 81 15.78 7.11 -2.44
C PRO A 81 15.39 8.60 -2.39
N LYS A 82 14.50 8.96 -1.45
CA LYS A 82 14.04 10.34 -1.24
C LYS A 82 14.55 10.86 0.10
N LYS A 83 14.95 12.13 0.14
CA LYS A 83 15.39 12.81 1.38
C LYS A 83 14.23 13.31 2.24
N LEU A 84 13.05 13.48 1.63
CA LEU A 84 11.84 14.00 2.26
C LEU A 84 10.68 13.05 1.96
N MET A 85 9.86 12.80 2.98
CA MET A 85 8.63 12.01 2.87
C MET A 85 7.47 12.83 3.42
N PHE A 86 6.47 13.06 2.59
CA PHE A 86 5.18 13.60 3.04
C PHE A 86 4.33 12.45 3.58
N LEU A 87 3.86 12.59 4.82
CA LEU A 87 3.06 11.56 5.49
C LEU A 87 1.66 12.11 5.77
N GLY A 88 0.65 11.48 5.16
CA GLY A 88 -0.76 11.72 5.49
C GLY A 88 -1.24 10.86 6.64
N MET A 89 -2.47 11.09 7.10
CA MET A 89 -3.11 10.23 8.10
C MET A 89 -3.66 8.94 7.47
N ASN A 90 -4.59 9.08 6.53
CA ASN A 90 -5.32 7.96 5.92
C ASN A 90 -5.98 8.38 4.60
N PRO A 91 -6.40 7.41 3.76
CA PRO A 91 -7.15 7.69 2.54
C PRO A 91 -8.43 8.49 2.80
N GLY A 92 -8.62 9.60 2.08
CA GLY A 92 -9.87 10.34 2.04
C GLY A 92 -10.85 9.78 1.00
N PRO A 93 -12.18 9.88 1.22
CA PRO A 93 -13.19 9.22 0.40
C PRO A 93 -13.25 9.71 -1.06
N TRP A 94 -12.77 10.92 -1.33
CA TRP A 94 -12.80 11.57 -2.65
C TRP A 94 -11.41 11.66 -3.31
N GLY A 95 -10.40 11.03 -2.72
CA GLY A 95 -9.04 11.02 -3.24
C GLY A 95 -8.52 9.60 -3.35
N MET A 96 -7.58 9.25 -2.48
CA MET A 96 -6.91 7.94 -2.49
C MET A 96 -7.87 6.73 -2.44
N VAL A 97 -9.05 6.84 -1.81
CA VAL A 97 -10.07 5.76 -1.85
C VAL A 97 -10.59 5.52 -3.28
N GLN A 98 -10.62 6.53 -4.13
CA GLN A 98 -11.06 6.37 -5.52
C GLN A 98 -9.88 6.03 -6.45
N THR A 99 -8.72 6.65 -6.23
CA THR A 99 -7.61 6.64 -7.19
C THR A 99 -6.49 5.67 -6.84
N GLY A 100 -6.38 5.27 -5.58
CA GLY A 100 -5.22 4.54 -5.05
C GLY A 100 -4.00 5.44 -4.78
N ILE A 101 -4.02 6.71 -5.17
CA ILE A 101 -2.86 7.61 -5.08
C ILE A 101 -2.90 8.45 -3.79
N PRO A 102 -1.81 8.54 -2.99
CA PRO A 102 -1.76 9.41 -1.81
C PRO A 102 -2.06 10.86 -2.17
N PHE A 103 -2.99 11.50 -1.45
CA PHE A 103 -3.50 12.85 -1.76
C PHE A 103 -4.06 12.99 -3.20
N GLY A 104 -4.46 11.87 -3.82
CA GLY A 104 -4.83 11.83 -5.22
C GLY A 104 -6.27 12.23 -5.50
N GLU A 105 -6.55 13.53 -5.46
CA GLU A 105 -7.78 14.11 -6.03
C GLU A 105 -7.91 13.71 -7.51
N VAL A 106 -9.13 13.38 -7.94
CA VAL A 106 -9.37 12.69 -9.21
C VAL A 106 -8.91 13.49 -10.42
N ASN A 107 -9.19 14.79 -10.49
CA ASN A 107 -8.79 15.61 -11.63
C ASN A 107 -7.26 15.73 -11.70
N THR A 108 -6.60 15.91 -10.56
CA THR A 108 -5.14 16.03 -10.45
C THR A 108 -4.40 14.73 -10.82
N VAL A 109 -5.00 13.57 -10.57
CA VAL A 109 -4.40 12.27 -10.92
C VAL A 109 -4.61 11.92 -12.39
N ARG A 110 -5.73 12.34 -12.98
CA ARG A 110 -6.10 12.00 -14.36
C ARG A 110 -5.35 12.84 -15.40
N ASP A 111 -5.19 14.13 -15.12
CA ASP A 111 -4.69 15.14 -16.07
C ASP A 111 -3.16 15.33 -15.95
#